data_AF-A0A6I6K4C7-F1
#
_entry.id   AF-A0A6I6K4C7-F1
#
_cell.length_a   1.000
_cell.length_b   1.000
_cell.length_c   1.000
_cell.angle_alpha   90.00
_cell.angle_beta   90.00
_cell.angle_gamma   90.00
#
_symmetry.space_group_name_H-M   'P 1'
#
loop_
_entity.id
_entity.type
_entity.pdbx_description
1 polymer ?
#
loop_
_entity_poly.entity_id
_entity_poly.type
_entity_poly.pdbx_seq_one_letter_code
_entity_poly.pdbx_strand_id
1 'polypeptide(L)'
;MQHFQSFLFLLFVFVTKILFATPGSTTGKVYIDSNNNGVFDKGEKGVRNVCVTNGEEVVLTDKDGEWELETNESATVFIIKPSGYQVPLNSFNSPEYYFKVDNELNRKDVKTIDFPLVQQEESETFSALFFGDPQARGMKEVNYVFHDIVEELIGTNDASFGVSLGDIVADDPGLMDDVSQGIAQIGIPWYNVFGNHDNDRNAKTNRERDNTFEHFFGPSTYAFEYGQVAFISINNIYFDKKGKYYPHFTRKQLTFIKNYLQFVPKDKLVVLMMHAPIIACDNQEEMYQLIQNREHTFSISGHVHEQINVFVDSEMGWQGKATHHHLINATVCGSWWCGLKDERGIPHATMNDGAPNGYSIITFDGNKYSVRFKAARRPADYQMNIYIPEEIEKDALDTTKVLVNVFAGSDRSIVEMSVNHDKSWIRMDTVQTVDPACFEMYKKSSFLKIIVDNQPLDEVFGYAMDYPGICHHMWKGKLPGGLEPGTYTLTVRTTDMFNQIWKENRIFRVK
;
A
#
# COMPACT_ATOMS: atom_id res chain seq x y z
N MET A 1 82.72 -35.47 -21.69
CA MET A 1 81.40 -35.12 -22.24
C MET A 1 80.35 -35.73 -21.33
N GLN A 2 79.72 -34.88 -20.53
CA GLN A 2 78.61 -35.21 -19.62
C GLN A 2 77.31 -35.25 -20.41
N HIS A 3 76.43 -36.22 -20.11
CA HIS A 3 75.00 -36.06 -20.36
C HIS A 3 74.26 -36.24 -19.03
N PHE A 4 73.73 -35.12 -18.55
CA PHE A 4 72.76 -35.01 -17.46
C PHE A 4 71.36 -35.33 -18.05
N GLN A 5 70.58 -36.17 -17.38
CA GLN A 5 69.12 -36.25 -17.56
C GLN A 5 68.45 -35.72 -16.29
N SER A 6 67.71 -34.63 -16.45
CA SER A 6 66.96 -33.93 -15.41
C SER A 6 65.63 -34.62 -15.14
N PHE A 7 65.35 -34.91 -13.87
CA PHE A 7 64.02 -35.29 -13.38
C PHE A 7 63.18 -34.02 -13.14
N LEU A 8 62.01 -33.96 -13.77
CA LEU A 8 61.01 -32.90 -13.55
C LEU A 8 60.02 -33.38 -12.48
N PHE A 9 60.00 -32.73 -11.31
CA PHE A 9 59.04 -32.96 -10.25
C PHE A 9 57.83 -32.02 -10.45
N LEU A 10 56.64 -32.57 -10.71
CA LEU A 10 55.38 -31.83 -10.78
C LEU A 10 54.77 -31.75 -9.37
N LEU A 11 54.78 -30.54 -8.79
CA LEU A 11 54.19 -30.24 -7.49
C LEU A 11 52.70 -29.86 -7.70
N PHE A 12 51.78 -30.74 -7.29
CA PHE A 12 50.35 -30.41 -7.20
C PHE A 12 50.11 -29.60 -5.91
N VAL A 13 49.81 -28.31 -6.05
CA VAL A 13 49.39 -27.45 -4.94
C VAL A 13 47.87 -27.58 -4.78
N PHE A 14 47.43 -28.29 -3.74
CA PHE A 14 46.05 -28.22 -3.25
C PHE A 14 45.86 -26.87 -2.55
N VAL A 15 45.12 -25.95 -3.17
CA VAL A 15 44.67 -24.72 -2.50
C VAL A 15 43.35 -25.03 -1.79
N THR A 16 43.44 -25.45 -0.53
CA THR A 16 42.30 -25.46 0.38
C THR A 16 41.93 -24.00 0.69
N LYS A 17 40.79 -23.53 0.17
CA LYS A 17 40.18 -22.28 0.64
C LYS A 17 39.73 -22.51 2.08
N ILE A 18 40.53 -22.07 3.03
CA ILE A 18 40.08 -21.91 4.42
C ILE A 18 39.30 -20.59 4.44
N LEU A 19 37.97 -20.66 4.46
CA LEU A 19 37.15 -19.50 4.80
C LEU A 19 37.40 -19.18 6.28
N PHE A 20 38.12 -18.10 6.53
CA PHE A 20 38.16 -17.49 7.84
C PHE A 20 36.92 -16.59 7.94
N ALA A 21 35.89 -17.03 8.68
CA ALA A 21 34.80 -16.15 9.06
C ALA A 21 35.39 -14.98 9.86
N THR A 22 35.20 -13.76 9.38
CA THR A 22 35.58 -12.54 10.09
C THR A 22 34.76 -12.44 11.38
N PRO A 23 35.36 -12.06 12.53
CA PRO A 23 34.58 -11.84 13.75
C PRO A 23 33.46 -10.80 13.49
N GLY A 24 32.20 -11.22 13.57
CA GLY A 24 31.03 -10.37 13.26
C GLY A 24 30.32 -10.68 11.94
N SER A 25 30.73 -11.69 11.16
CA SER A 25 29.96 -12.15 10.00
C SER A 25 28.90 -13.20 10.37
N THR A 26 27.72 -13.10 9.76
CA THR A 26 26.68 -14.12 9.74
C THR A 26 26.62 -14.72 8.35
N THR A 27 26.41 -16.03 8.31
CA THR A 27 26.36 -16.83 7.08
C THR A 27 25.03 -17.56 6.98
N GLY A 28 24.77 -18.22 5.86
CA GLY A 28 23.61 -19.09 5.75
C GLY A 28 23.36 -19.60 4.36
N LYS A 29 22.22 -20.27 4.17
CA LYS A 29 21.73 -20.76 2.90
C LYS A 29 20.32 -20.29 2.60
N VAL A 30 20.06 -19.98 1.34
CA VAL A 30 18.69 -19.95 0.79
C VAL A 30 18.49 -21.22 -0.01
N TYR A 31 17.40 -21.96 0.23
CA TYR A 31 17.20 -23.29 -0.34
C TYR A 31 15.74 -23.55 -0.70
N ILE A 32 15.52 -24.55 -1.56
CA ILE A 32 14.18 -25.03 -1.91
C ILE A 32 13.71 -25.99 -0.82
N ASP A 33 12.81 -25.51 0.04
CA ASP A 33 12.13 -26.31 1.04
C ASP A 33 11.08 -27.17 0.35
N SER A 34 11.45 -28.42 0.08
CA SER A 34 10.66 -29.31 -0.77
C SER A 34 9.58 -30.05 0.01
N ASN A 35 9.64 -30.04 1.34
CA ASN A 35 8.69 -30.70 2.23
C ASN A 35 7.93 -29.73 3.14
N ASN A 36 8.16 -28.41 2.99
CA ASN A 36 7.55 -27.31 3.73
C ASN A 36 7.76 -27.41 5.25
N ASN A 37 8.94 -27.86 5.70
CA ASN A 37 9.24 -28.00 7.13
C ASN A 37 10.11 -26.85 7.69
N GLY A 38 10.60 -25.94 6.84
CA GLY A 38 11.43 -24.81 7.22
C GLY A 38 12.85 -25.16 7.67
N VAL A 39 13.31 -26.40 7.44
CA VAL A 39 14.64 -26.90 7.83
C VAL A 39 15.39 -27.39 6.60
N PHE A 40 16.65 -26.97 6.43
CA PHE A 40 17.46 -27.42 5.30
C PHE A 40 17.79 -28.92 5.41
N ASP A 41 17.12 -29.72 4.60
CA ASP A 41 17.22 -31.16 4.59
C ASP A 41 18.23 -31.70 3.56
N LYS A 42 18.73 -32.92 3.81
CA LYS A 42 19.64 -33.58 2.88
C LYS A 42 18.94 -33.81 1.53
N GLY A 43 19.44 -33.14 0.50
CA GLY A 43 18.96 -33.28 -0.89
C GLY A 43 18.22 -32.04 -1.38
N GLU A 44 17.90 -31.11 -0.49
CA GLU A 44 17.38 -29.80 -0.86
C GLU A 44 18.45 -28.96 -1.55
N LYS A 45 18.02 -28.18 -2.53
CA LYS A 45 18.91 -27.43 -3.41
C LYS A 45 18.98 -25.99 -2.95
N GLY A 46 20.20 -25.45 -2.90
CA GLY A 46 20.39 -24.01 -2.73
C GLY A 46 19.82 -23.22 -3.90
N VAL A 47 19.34 -22.01 -3.62
CA VAL A 47 18.80 -21.08 -4.62
C VAL A 47 19.82 -19.98 -4.84
N ARG A 48 20.30 -19.87 -6.08
CA ARG A 48 21.32 -18.88 -6.49
C ARG A 48 20.71 -17.52 -6.80
N ASN A 49 21.51 -16.46 -6.61
CA ASN A 49 21.18 -15.07 -6.93
C ASN A 49 19.97 -14.51 -6.16
N VAL A 50 19.70 -15.03 -4.96
CA VAL A 50 18.73 -14.43 -4.05
C VAL A 50 19.41 -13.30 -3.30
N CYS A 51 18.78 -12.13 -3.26
CA CYS A 51 19.28 -10.99 -2.49
C CYS A 51 19.08 -11.25 -1.00
N VAL A 52 20.16 -11.18 -0.22
CA VAL A 52 20.16 -11.24 1.25
C VAL A 52 20.70 -9.92 1.79
N THR A 53 20.11 -9.38 2.85
CA THR A 53 20.44 -8.05 3.36
C THR A 53 20.34 -7.94 4.88
N ASN A 54 21.12 -7.02 5.46
CA ASN A 54 21.03 -6.57 6.85
C ASN A 54 20.25 -5.23 6.99
N GLY A 55 19.50 -4.87 5.95
CA GLY A 55 18.77 -3.60 5.81
C GLY A 55 19.64 -2.43 5.32
N GLU A 56 20.88 -2.68 4.88
CA GLU A 56 21.74 -1.68 4.23
C GLU A 56 22.56 -2.28 3.09
N GLU A 57 23.34 -3.32 3.39
CA GLU A 57 24.11 -4.08 2.40
C GLU A 57 23.22 -5.13 1.74
N VAL A 58 23.46 -5.42 0.46
CA VAL A 58 22.73 -6.46 -0.27
C VAL A 58 23.75 -7.35 -0.98
N VAL A 59 23.74 -8.64 -0.67
CA VAL A 59 24.58 -9.66 -1.32
C VAL A 59 23.71 -10.67 -2.05
N LEU A 60 24.30 -11.37 -3.03
CA LEU A 60 23.63 -12.45 -3.75
C LEU A 60 24.09 -13.80 -3.20
N THR A 61 23.17 -14.73 -3.05
CA THR A 61 23.51 -16.13 -2.82
C THR A 61 24.31 -16.71 -3.98
N ASP A 62 25.24 -17.59 -3.66
CA ASP A 62 26.07 -18.27 -4.64
C ASP A 62 25.35 -19.46 -5.32
N LYS A 63 26.09 -20.27 -6.09
CA LYS A 63 25.51 -21.42 -6.82
C LYS A 63 24.93 -22.51 -5.91
N ASP A 64 25.37 -22.58 -4.66
CA ASP A 64 24.94 -23.56 -3.66
C ASP A 64 23.98 -22.93 -2.64
N GLY A 65 23.49 -21.71 -2.94
CA GLY A 65 22.57 -20.95 -2.10
C GLY A 65 23.24 -20.25 -0.92
N GLU A 66 24.57 -20.29 -0.81
CA GLU A 66 25.31 -19.78 0.34
C GLU A 66 25.47 -18.26 0.29
N TRP A 67 25.43 -17.62 1.45
CA TRP A 67 25.64 -16.18 1.61
C TRP A 67 26.42 -15.86 2.89
N GLU A 68 27.05 -14.68 2.91
CA GLU A 68 27.75 -14.12 4.06
C GLU A 68 27.53 -12.60 4.10
N LEU A 69 27.22 -12.07 5.28
CA LEU A 69 27.03 -10.64 5.56
C LEU A 69 27.66 -10.26 6.88
N GLU A 70 28.15 -9.03 6.98
CA GLU A 70 28.51 -8.46 8.27
C GLU A 70 27.23 -8.10 9.06
N THR A 71 27.18 -8.53 10.31
CA THR A 71 26.03 -8.34 11.20
C THR A 71 26.49 -7.89 12.57
N ASN A 72 25.75 -6.97 13.19
CA ASN A 72 25.96 -6.59 14.58
C ASN A 72 24.94 -7.30 15.50
N GLU A 73 25.13 -7.20 16.82
CA GLU A 73 24.30 -7.86 17.86
C GLU A 73 22.80 -7.49 17.85
N SER A 74 22.38 -6.58 16.98
CA SER A 74 21.01 -6.08 16.86
C SER A 74 20.49 -6.11 15.41
N ALA A 75 21.17 -6.84 14.53
CA ALA A 75 20.87 -6.85 13.11
C ALA A 75 19.64 -7.73 12.80
N THR A 76 18.76 -7.21 11.96
CA THR A 76 17.75 -8.01 11.24
C THR A 76 18.36 -8.39 9.90
N VAL A 77 18.43 -9.69 9.62
CA VAL A 77 18.85 -10.22 8.33
C VAL A 77 17.63 -10.76 7.61
N PHE A 78 17.47 -10.47 6.32
CA PHE A 78 16.32 -10.92 5.57
C PHE A 78 16.64 -11.12 4.10
N ILE A 79 15.82 -11.92 3.43
CA ILE A 79 15.89 -12.09 1.98
C ILE A 79 14.85 -11.22 1.30
N ILE A 80 15.16 -10.82 0.06
CA ILE A 80 14.17 -10.26 -0.84
C ILE A 80 13.57 -11.44 -1.60
N LYS A 81 12.32 -11.81 -1.27
CA LYS A 81 11.63 -12.94 -1.91
C LYS A 81 11.68 -12.78 -3.44
N PRO A 82 12.36 -13.65 -4.18
CA PRO A 82 12.40 -13.56 -5.63
C PRO A 82 11.06 -13.98 -6.25
N SER A 83 10.81 -13.53 -7.48
CA SER A 83 9.67 -14.03 -8.25
C SER A 83 9.79 -15.53 -8.53
N GLY A 84 8.65 -16.22 -8.59
CA GLY A 84 8.56 -17.69 -8.76
C GLY A 84 8.77 -18.49 -7.48
N TYR A 85 8.83 -17.82 -6.33
CA TYR A 85 9.00 -18.44 -5.02
C TYR A 85 8.09 -17.81 -3.98
N GLN A 86 7.76 -18.57 -2.95
CA GLN A 86 7.05 -18.16 -1.76
C GLN A 86 7.94 -18.40 -0.54
N VAL A 87 7.82 -17.55 0.47
CA VAL A 87 8.37 -17.82 1.80
C VAL A 87 7.26 -18.40 2.70
N PRO A 88 7.61 -19.12 3.78
CA PRO A 88 6.62 -19.52 4.77
C PRO A 88 5.76 -18.34 5.24
N LEU A 89 4.53 -18.65 5.63
CA LEU A 89 3.60 -17.68 6.17
C LEU A 89 3.37 -18.00 7.64
N ASN A 90 3.32 -16.97 8.48
CA ASN A 90 2.92 -17.13 9.87
C ASN A 90 1.38 -17.23 10.02
N SER A 91 0.90 -17.31 11.26
CA SER A 91 -0.55 -17.39 11.56
C SER A 91 -1.37 -16.18 11.11
N PHE A 92 -0.73 -15.06 10.76
CA PHE A 92 -1.38 -13.87 10.22
C PHE A 92 -1.35 -13.83 8.68
N ASN A 93 -0.95 -14.93 8.02
CA ASN A 93 -0.59 -14.95 6.61
C ASN A 93 0.49 -13.92 6.23
N SER A 94 1.30 -13.48 7.20
CA SER A 94 2.41 -12.57 6.94
C SER A 94 3.66 -13.37 6.51
N PRO A 95 4.36 -12.95 5.44
CA PRO A 95 5.58 -13.62 4.95
C PRO A 95 6.73 -13.65 5.97
N GLU A 96 7.30 -14.83 6.20
CA GLU A 96 8.46 -15.06 7.07
C GLU A 96 9.76 -15.12 6.26
N TYR A 97 10.27 -13.95 5.88
CA TYR A 97 11.48 -13.80 5.06
C TYR A 97 12.69 -13.25 5.83
N TYR A 98 12.58 -13.12 7.16
CA TYR A 98 13.56 -12.45 8.01
C TYR A 98 13.93 -13.26 9.24
N PHE A 99 15.10 -12.94 9.79
CA PHE A 99 15.57 -13.36 11.08
C PHE A 99 16.02 -12.11 11.85
N LYS A 100 15.44 -11.89 13.02
CA LYS A 100 15.85 -10.84 13.95
C LYS A 100 16.69 -11.46 15.06
N VAL A 101 17.91 -10.96 15.25
CA VAL A 101 18.72 -11.29 16.42
C VAL A 101 18.03 -10.68 17.64
N ASP A 102 17.61 -11.53 18.57
CA ASP A 102 16.82 -11.14 19.73
C ASP A 102 17.44 -11.71 21.02
N ASN A 103 17.90 -10.79 21.87
CA ASN A 103 18.54 -11.09 23.15
C ASN A 103 17.55 -11.59 24.21
N GLU A 104 16.27 -11.21 24.14
CA GLU A 104 15.21 -11.60 25.08
C GLU A 104 14.70 -13.02 24.77
N LEU A 105 14.67 -13.39 23.49
CA LEU A 105 14.33 -14.75 23.03
C LEU A 105 15.52 -15.74 23.09
N ASN A 106 16.63 -15.38 23.74
CA ASN A 106 17.88 -16.15 23.77
C ASN A 106 18.42 -16.54 22.38
N ARG A 107 18.08 -15.78 21.32
CA ARG A 107 18.66 -15.95 19.97
C ARG A 107 20.02 -15.23 19.89
N LYS A 108 20.92 -15.57 20.81
CA LYS A 108 22.28 -15.04 20.86
C LYS A 108 23.19 -15.81 19.92
N ASP A 109 24.13 -15.10 19.27
CA ASP A 109 25.25 -15.70 18.54
C ASP A 109 24.85 -16.67 17.40
N VAL A 110 23.72 -16.44 16.74
CA VAL A 110 23.35 -17.22 15.55
C VAL A 110 24.25 -16.84 14.38
N LYS A 111 25.31 -17.63 14.19
CA LYS A 111 26.27 -17.47 13.08
C LYS A 111 25.73 -17.94 11.74
N THR A 112 24.64 -18.70 11.75
CA THR A 112 24.06 -19.35 10.56
C THR A 112 22.56 -19.16 10.55
N ILE A 113 22.04 -18.52 9.50
CA ILE A 113 20.61 -18.25 9.30
C ILE A 113 20.22 -18.82 7.94
N ASP A 114 19.35 -19.82 7.90
CA ASP A 114 18.89 -20.39 6.64
C ASP A 114 17.47 -19.88 6.31
N PHE A 115 17.20 -19.65 5.02
CA PHE A 115 15.90 -19.18 4.54
C PHE A 115 15.28 -20.20 3.58
N PRO A 116 14.14 -20.81 3.95
CA PRO A 116 13.39 -21.69 3.06
C PRO A 116 12.66 -20.89 1.98
N LEU A 117 12.64 -21.42 0.78
CA LEU A 117 11.78 -20.98 -0.32
C LEU A 117 10.99 -22.17 -0.86
N VAL A 118 9.70 -21.95 -1.10
CA VAL A 118 8.85 -22.90 -1.81
C VAL A 118 8.67 -22.39 -3.23
N GLN A 119 8.87 -23.24 -4.25
CA GLN A 119 8.60 -22.83 -5.63
C GLN A 119 7.10 -22.62 -5.84
N GLN A 120 6.73 -21.52 -6.48
CA GLN A 120 5.35 -21.25 -6.85
C GLN A 120 5.27 -20.72 -8.28
N GLU A 121 4.20 -21.07 -8.98
CA GLU A 121 3.87 -20.41 -10.24
C GLU A 121 3.29 -19.02 -9.95
N GLU A 122 3.81 -18.00 -10.62
CA GLU A 122 3.30 -16.63 -10.54
C GLU A 122 2.84 -16.23 -11.94
N SER A 123 1.60 -15.75 -12.05
CA SER A 123 1.05 -15.25 -13.31
C SER A 123 1.74 -13.93 -13.70
N GLU A 124 1.95 -13.71 -15.01
CA GLU A 124 2.40 -12.40 -15.52
C GLU A 124 1.37 -11.30 -15.29
N THR A 125 0.08 -11.68 -15.23
CA THR A 125 -1.03 -10.79 -14.86
C THR A 125 -1.61 -11.22 -13.52
N PHE A 126 -1.56 -10.35 -12.52
CA PHE A 126 -2.06 -10.63 -11.18
C PHE A 126 -2.63 -9.35 -10.55
N SER A 127 -3.42 -9.45 -9.49
CA SER A 127 -3.83 -8.28 -8.70
C SER A 127 -3.39 -8.37 -7.26
N ALA A 128 -3.30 -7.22 -6.60
CA ALA A 128 -3.09 -7.12 -5.17
C ALA A 128 -4.08 -6.13 -4.53
N LEU A 129 -4.44 -6.39 -3.28
CA LEU A 129 -5.30 -5.53 -2.47
C LEU A 129 -4.46 -4.50 -1.71
N PHE A 130 -4.94 -3.26 -1.62
CA PHE A 130 -4.27 -2.19 -0.87
C PHE A 130 -5.23 -1.50 0.09
N PHE A 131 -4.97 -1.67 1.38
CA PHE A 131 -5.70 -1.03 2.48
C PHE A 131 -4.87 0.16 2.97
N GLY A 132 -5.41 1.37 2.90
CA GLY A 132 -4.90 2.49 3.68
C GLY A 132 -5.56 2.50 5.05
N ASP A 133 -4.80 2.79 6.10
CA ASP A 133 -5.32 3.28 7.38
C ASP A 133 -6.57 2.52 7.92
N PRO A 134 -6.47 1.22 8.25
CA PRO A 134 -7.52 0.55 9.04
C PRO A 134 -7.80 1.27 10.36
N GLN A 135 -6.75 1.83 10.97
CA GLN A 135 -6.73 2.75 12.10
C GLN A 135 -7.75 2.42 13.19
N ALA A 136 -7.72 1.17 13.65
CA ALA A 136 -8.67 0.69 14.64
C ALA A 136 -8.36 1.22 16.05
N ARG A 137 -9.36 1.81 16.71
CA ARG A 137 -9.36 2.16 18.15
C ARG A 137 -10.19 1.16 18.95
N GLY A 138 -9.49 0.21 19.58
CA GLY A 138 -10.09 -0.84 20.38
C GLY A 138 -10.94 -1.83 19.57
N MET A 139 -11.41 -2.89 20.24
CA MET A 139 -12.09 -4.02 19.57
C MET A 139 -13.36 -3.65 18.79
N LYS A 140 -13.98 -2.51 19.09
CA LYS A 140 -15.15 -2.05 18.36
C LYS A 140 -14.81 -1.72 16.90
N GLU A 141 -13.76 -0.96 16.68
CA GLU A 141 -13.32 -0.57 15.34
C GLU A 141 -12.55 -1.69 14.64
N VAL A 142 -11.90 -2.57 15.40
CA VAL A 142 -11.40 -3.86 14.87
C VAL A 142 -12.56 -4.63 14.22
N ASN A 143 -13.70 -4.75 14.89
CA ASN A 143 -14.89 -5.39 14.31
C ASN A 143 -15.47 -4.61 13.12
N TYR A 144 -15.33 -3.29 13.08
CA TYR A 144 -15.72 -2.53 11.87
C TYR A 144 -14.85 -2.91 10.68
N VAL A 145 -13.52 -2.98 10.83
CA VAL A 145 -12.62 -3.48 9.78
C VAL A 145 -13.10 -4.84 9.26
N PHE A 146 -13.46 -5.74 10.17
CA PHE A 146 -13.87 -7.10 9.80
C PHE A 146 -15.17 -7.13 9.00
N HIS A 147 -16.21 -6.51 9.55
CA HIS A 147 -17.55 -6.58 8.98
C HIS A 147 -17.76 -5.67 7.78
N ASP A 148 -16.96 -4.61 7.64
CA ASP A 148 -17.08 -3.63 6.57
C ASP A 148 -16.22 -3.98 5.34
N ILE A 149 -15.03 -4.55 5.56
CA ILE A 149 -14.04 -4.82 4.51
C ILE A 149 -13.70 -6.31 4.39
N VAL A 150 -13.28 -6.96 5.48
CA VAL A 150 -12.67 -8.31 5.41
C VAL A 150 -13.67 -9.36 4.95
N GLU A 151 -14.89 -9.35 5.47
CA GLU A 151 -15.91 -10.39 5.17
C GLU A 151 -16.19 -10.55 3.67
N GLU A 152 -16.19 -9.47 2.88
CA GLU A 152 -16.41 -9.58 1.43
C GLU A 152 -15.22 -10.13 0.65
N LEU A 153 -14.05 -10.23 1.28
CA LEU A 153 -12.80 -10.67 0.68
C LEU A 153 -12.41 -12.11 1.05
N ILE A 154 -13.10 -12.74 2.01
CA ILE A 154 -12.81 -14.12 2.43
C ILE A 154 -12.94 -15.08 1.24
N GLY A 155 -11.87 -15.81 0.95
CA GLY A 155 -11.84 -16.76 -0.18
C GLY A 155 -11.74 -16.09 -1.55
N THR A 156 -11.29 -14.84 -1.60
CA THR A 156 -11.00 -14.16 -2.87
C THR A 156 -9.99 -14.96 -3.71
N ASN A 157 -10.26 -15.06 -5.00
CA ASN A 157 -9.30 -15.54 -6.01
C ASN A 157 -8.86 -14.41 -6.95
N ASP A 158 -9.29 -13.18 -6.66
CA ASP A 158 -9.08 -12.02 -7.53
C ASP A 158 -7.77 -11.30 -7.22
N ALA A 159 -7.07 -11.67 -6.14
CA ALA A 159 -5.80 -11.09 -5.73
C ALA A 159 -4.82 -12.16 -5.22
N SER A 160 -3.53 -11.95 -5.51
CA SER A 160 -2.44 -12.85 -5.14
C SER A 160 -1.85 -12.54 -3.75
N PHE A 161 -1.99 -11.31 -3.29
CA PHE A 161 -1.60 -10.85 -1.94
C PHE A 161 -2.30 -9.52 -1.62
N GLY A 162 -2.18 -9.06 -0.37
CA GLY A 162 -2.62 -7.73 0.03
C GLY A 162 -1.56 -6.95 0.82
N VAL A 163 -1.81 -5.66 0.98
CA VAL A 163 -0.91 -4.71 1.65
C VAL A 163 -1.71 -3.75 2.53
N SER A 164 -1.34 -3.61 3.80
CA SER A 164 -1.73 -2.46 4.63
C SER A 164 -0.67 -1.37 4.54
N LEU A 165 -1.06 -0.16 4.13
CA LEU A 165 -0.17 0.99 3.90
C LEU A 165 0.10 1.81 5.18
N GLY A 166 0.14 1.16 6.34
CA GLY A 166 0.35 1.78 7.65
C GLY A 166 -0.92 2.28 8.32
N ASP A 167 -0.73 2.72 9.57
CA ASP A 167 -1.79 3.09 10.51
C ASP A 167 -2.82 1.95 10.62
N ILE A 168 -2.31 0.75 10.87
CA ILE A 168 -3.09 -0.46 11.13
C ILE A 168 -3.94 -0.26 12.39
N VAL A 169 -3.33 0.39 13.39
CA VAL A 169 -3.95 0.75 14.66
C VAL A 169 -3.92 2.27 14.86
N ALA A 170 -4.67 2.73 15.85
CA ALA A 170 -4.74 4.13 16.23
C ALA A 170 -4.02 4.38 17.56
N ASP A 171 -2.69 4.46 17.55
CA ASP A 171 -1.82 4.68 18.72
C ASP A 171 -1.80 3.54 19.75
N ASP A 172 -2.34 2.37 19.42
CA ASP A 172 -2.34 1.18 20.29
C ASP A 172 -1.78 -0.05 19.55
N PRO A 173 -0.43 -0.18 19.44
CA PRO A 173 0.22 -1.33 18.81
C PRO A 173 -0.18 -2.69 19.38
N GLY A 174 -0.77 -2.75 20.58
CA GLY A 174 -1.31 -3.99 21.14
C GLY A 174 -2.45 -4.60 20.32
N LEU A 175 -3.17 -3.79 19.52
CA LEU A 175 -4.26 -4.24 18.66
C LEU A 175 -3.78 -4.78 17.29
N MET A 176 -2.48 -4.71 16.99
CA MET A 176 -1.96 -5.23 15.71
C MET A 176 -2.24 -6.71 15.56
N ASP A 177 -2.17 -7.49 16.65
CA ASP A 177 -2.52 -8.90 16.67
C ASP A 177 -3.97 -9.13 16.24
N ASP A 178 -4.92 -8.48 16.92
CA ASP A 178 -6.35 -8.61 16.64
C ASP A 178 -6.69 -8.23 15.19
N VAL A 179 -6.24 -7.05 14.74
CA VAL A 179 -6.50 -6.58 13.36
C VAL A 179 -5.92 -7.55 12.34
N SER A 180 -4.70 -8.05 12.57
CA SER A 180 -4.02 -8.95 11.64
C SER A 180 -4.64 -10.33 11.59
N GLN A 181 -5.12 -10.88 12.71
CA GLN A 181 -5.85 -12.16 12.72
C GLN A 181 -7.14 -12.09 11.90
N GLY A 182 -7.84 -10.96 11.94
CA GLY A 182 -9.01 -10.75 11.11
C GLY A 182 -8.67 -10.61 9.63
N ILE A 183 -7.69 -9.77 9.28
CA ILE A 183 -7.22 -9.65 7.89
C ILE A 183 -6.72 -10.99 7.34
N ALA A 184 -6.07 -11.82 8.16
CA ALA A 184 -5.61 -13.15 7.77
C ALA A 184 -6.75 -14.07 7.30
N GLN A 185 -8.00 -13.84 7.72
CA GLN A 185 -9.15 -14.61 7.26
C GLN A 185 -9.42 -14.46 5.75
N ILE A 186 -8.88 -13.43 5.10
CA ILE A 186 -8.95 -13.27 3.64
C ILE A 186 -8.33 -14.50 2.94
N GLY A 187 -7.26 -15.06 3.53
CA GLY A 187 -6.63 -16.30 3.06
C GLY A 187 -5.51 -16.11 2.03
N ILE A 188 -5.01 -14.89 1.85
CA ILE A 188 -3.88 -14.58 0.96
C ILE A 188 -2.70 -13.99 1.76
N PRO A 189 -1.46 -14.06 1.24
CA PRO A 189 -0.32 -13.40 1.86
C PRO A 189 -0.58 -11.91 2.11
N TRP A 190 -0.17 -11.40 3.26
CA TRP A 190 -0.39 -10.00 3.65
C TRP A 190 0.90 -9.30 4.06
N TYR A 191 1.15 -8.15 3.44
CA TYR A 191 2.30 -7.29 3.70
C TYR A 191 1.87 -6.04 4.48
N ASN A 192 2.76 -5.52 5.32
CA ASN A 192 2.46 -4.34 6.14
C ASN A 192 3.54 -3.27 5.96
N VAL A 193 3.09 -2.03 5.87
CA VAL A 193 3.91 -0.81 5.92
C VAL A 193 3.73 -0.19 7.31
N PHE A 194 4.77 0.42 7.86
CA PHE A 194 4.70 1.10 9.15
C PHE A 194 4.15 2.52 9.01
N GLY A 195 3.11 2.86 9.78
CA GLY A 195 2.55 4.21 9.87
C GLY A 195 2.89 4.95 11.17
N ASN A 196 2.49 6.23 11.24
CA ASN A 196 2.78 7.05 12.43
C ASN A 196 1.99 6.65 13.67
N HIS A 197 0.83 6.03 13.53
CA HIS A 197 0.01 5.53 14.63
C HIS A 197 0.37 4.11 15.07
N ASP A 198 1.26 3.44 14.33
CA ASP A 198 1.75 2.09 14.62
C ASP A 198 2.93 2.08 15.62
N ASN A 199 3.34 3.26 16.11
CA ASN A 199 4.60 3.42 16.83
C ASN A 199 4.54 3.08 18.34
N ASP A 200 5.67 2.62 18.87
CA ASP A 200 5.95 2.53 20.30
C ASP A 200 6.10 3.92 20.93
N ARG A 201 4.98 4.49 21.38
CA ARG A 201 4.92 5.90 21.84
C ARG A 201 5.91 6.25 22.95
N ASN A 202 6.27 5.27 23.78
CA ASN A 202 7.19 5.43 24.91
C ASN A 202 8.68 5.38 24.52
N ALA A 203 9.01 4.90 23.31
CA ALA A 203 10.37 4.77 22.79
C ALA A 203 11.11 6.12 22.79
N LYS A 204 12.44 6.09 23.00
CA LYS A 204 13.27 7.30 23.15
C LYS A 204 14.07 7.63 21.91
N THR A 205 14.25 6.66 21.03
CA THR A 205 14.98 6.84 19.77
C THR A 205 14.09 6.47 18.58
N ASN A 206 14.40 7.03 17.40
CA ASN A 206 13.68 6.68 16.16
C ASN A 206 13.70 5.16 15.89
N ARG A 207 14.84 4.51 16.15
CA ARG A 207 15.05 3.08 15.91
C ARG A 207 14.17 2.18 16.79
N GLU A 208 13.75 2.66 17.95
CA GLU A 208 12.93 1.88 18.88
C GLU A 208 11.43 2.08 18.64
N ARG A 209 11.04 2.97 17.72
CA ARG A 209 9.64 3.37 17.50
C ARG A 209 8.82 2.30 16.79
N ASP A 210 9.46 1.36 16.10
CA ASP A 210 8.84 0.30 15.33
C ASP A 210 9.15 -1.09 15.90
N ASN A 211 9.58 -1.19 17.17
CA ASN A 211 9.94 -2.48 17.78
C ASN A 211 8.76 -3.45 17.83
N THR A 212 7.58 -2.98 18.25
CA THR A 212 6.36 -3.79 18.28
C THR A 212 5.92 -4.18 16.86
N PHE A 213 5.99 -3.25 15.91
CA PHE A 213 5.72 -3.56 14.50
C PHE A 213 6.68 -4.66 13.99
N GLU A 214 7.98 -4.52 14.23
CA GLU A 214 8.98 -5.49 13.79
C GLU A 214 8.84 -6.86 14.46
N HIS A 215 8.27 -6.91 15.66
CA HIS A 215 7.93 -8.16 16.32
C HIS A 215 6.85 -8.92 15.55
N PHE A 216 5.79 -8.25 15.09
CA PHE A 216 4.68 -8.88 14.37
C PHE A 216 4.96 -9.14 12.89
N PHE A 217 5.65 -8.21 12.21
CA PHE A 217 5.72 -8.19 10.74
C PHE A 217 7.13 -8.22 10.16
N GLY A 218 8.15 -8.16 11.01
CA GLY A 218 9.54 -8.06 10.57
C GLY A 218 9.97 -6.65 10.19
N PRO A 219 11.09 -6.49 9.46
CA PRO A 219 11.71 -5.18 9.24
C PRO A 219 10.72 -4.16 8.67
N SER A 220 10.75 -2.92 9.17
CA SER A 220 9.86 -1.84 8.70
C SER A 220 10.27 -1.26 7.33
N THR A 221 11.39 -1.70 6.77
CA THR A 221 11.81 -1.42 5.39
C THR A 221 12.34 -2.69 4.76
N TYR A 222 11.72 -3.14 3.67
CA TYR A 222 12.01 -4.42 3.02
C TYR A 222 11.59 -4.41 1.55
N ALA A 223 11.87 -5.49 0.84
CA ALA A 223 11.44 -5.66 -0.54
C ALA A 223 11.07 -7.12 -0.85
N PHE A 224 10.26 -7.29 -1.89
CA PHE A 224 9.95 -8.59 -2.48
C PHE A 224 9.62 -8.42 -3.96
N GLU A 225 9.63 -9.52 -4.71
CA GLU A 225 9.26 -9.54 -6.11
C GLU A 225 8.07 -10.46 -6.36
N TYR A 226 7.17 -10.08 -7.26
CA TYR A 226 6.12 -10.96 -7.78
C TYR A 226 5.98 -10.70 -9.28
N GLY A 227 6.09 -11.75 -10.09
CA GLY A 227 6.20 -11.64 -11.55
C GLY A 227 7.26 -10.61 -11.98
N GLN A 228 6.86 -9.65 -12.81
CA GLN A 228 7.72 -8.60 -13.37
C GLN A 228 7.78 -7.32 -12.51
N VAL A 229 7.41 -7.41 -11.24
CA VAL A 229 7.32 -6.26 -10.32
C VAL A 229 8.22 -6.47 -9.11
N ALA A 230 9.00 -5.44 -8.78
CA ALA A 230 9.76 -5.34 -7.53
C ALA A 230 9.05 -4.34 -6.60
N PHE A 231 8.55 -4.85 -5.48
CA PHE A 231 7.90 -4.07 -4.42
C PHE A 231 8.92 -3.71 -3.35
N ILE A 232 8.93 -2.45 -2.94
CA ILE A 232 9.81 -1.93 -1.89
C ILE A 232 8.92 -1.22 -0.86
N SER A 233 8.81 -1.82 0.33
CA SER A 233 8.14 -1.22 1.49
C SER A 233 9.12 -0.34 2.26
N ILE A 234 8.72 0.89 2.56
CA ILE A 234 9.59 1.91 3.14
C ILE A 234 8.90 2.57 4.33
N ASN A 235 9.50 2.44 5.52
CA ASN A 235 9.13 3.24 6.69
C ASN A 235 9.63 4.68 6.50
N ASN A 236 8.80 5.54 5.95
CA ASN A 236 9.14 6.95 5.79
C ASN A 236 8.68 7.82 6.98
N ILE A 237 8.39 7.22 8.14
CA ILE A 237 7.98 7.95 9.34
C ILE A 237 9.18 8.09 10.29
N TYR A 238 9.71 9.30 10.37
CA TYR A 238 10.86 9.60 11.22
C TYR A 238 10.44 10.39 12.46
N PHE A 239 10.87 9.94 13.63
CA PHE A 239 10.69 10.61 14.92
C PHE A 239 11.96 11.32 15.38
N ASP A 240 11.86 12.61 15.69
CA ASP A 240 12.95 13.34 16.34
C ASP A 240 13.13 12.95 17.82
N LYS A 241 14.17 13.51 18.45
CA LYS A 241 14.47 13.27 19.88
C LYS A 241 13.37 13.76 20.84
N LYS A 242 12.45 14.60 20.38
CA LYS A 242 11.30 15.09 21.15
C LYS A 242 10.05 14.21 20.93
N GLY A 243 10.14 13.21 20.06
CA GLY A 243 9.02 12.33 19.69
C GLY A 243 8.07 12.94 18.67
N LYS A 244 8.45 14.05 18.00
CA LYS A 244 7.67 14.59 16.89
C LYS A 244 8.01 13.81 15.62
N TYR A 245 7.00 13.34 14.90
CA TYR A 245 7.21 12.69 13.60
C TYR A 245 7.25 13.70 12.44
N TYR A 246 7.94 13.32 11.37
CA TYR A 246 7.82 13.92 10.04
C TYR A 246 8.18 12.88 8.95
N PRO A 247 7.64 13.02 7.72
CA PRO A 247 8.00 12.14 6.63
C PRO A 247 9.46 12.35 6.19
N HIS A 248 10.27 11.30 6.20
CA HIS A 248 11.71 11.36 5.86
C HIS A 248 12.27 9.97 5.53
N PHE A 249 13.15 9.89 4.54
CA PHE A 249 13.92 8.68 4.25
C PHE A 249 15.28 8.71 4.95
N THR A 250 15.53 7.77 5.86
CA THR A 250 16.84 7.67 6.51
C THR A 250 17.94 7.26 5.52
N ARG A 251 19.18 7.62 5.85
CA ARG A 251 20.33 7.23 5.03
C ARG A 251 20.44 5.72 4.83
N LYS A 252 20.17 4.94 5.88
CA LYS A 252 20.22 3.47 5.84
C LYS A 252 19.25 2.92 4.80
N GLN A 253 18.01 3.42 4.77
CA GLN A 253 16.98 3.00 3.82
C GLN A 253 17.35 3.37 2.38
N LEU A 254 17.84 4.58 2.14
CA LEU A 254 18.30 5.01 0.82
C LEU A 254 19.49 4.17 0.33
N THR A 255 20.44 3.82 1.21
CA THR A 255 21.55 2.94 0.87
C THR A 255 21.07 1.53 0.52
N PHE A 256 20.16 0.95 1.32
CA PHE A 256 19.55 -0.35 1.02
C PHE A 256 18.90 -0.36 -0.36
N ILE A 257 18.04 0.61 -0.65
CA ILE A 257 17.31 0.70 -1.91
C ILE A 257 18.29 0.87 -3.08
N LYS A 258 19.30 1.74 -2.92
CA LYS A 258 20.36 1.90 -3.92
C LYS A 258 21.10 0.59 -4.20
N ASN A 259 21.42 -0.18 -3.16
CA ASN A 259 22.14 -1.45 -3.30
C ASN A 259 21.27 -2.52 -3.95
N TYR A 260 20.01 -2.65 -3.52
CA TYR A 260 19.07 -3.60 -4.11
C TYR A 260 18.79 -3.31 -5.60
N LEU A 261 18.55 -2.04 -5.96
CA LEU A 261 18.22 -1.66 -7.33
C LEU A 261 19.34 -1.94 -8.35
N GLN A 262 20.56 -2.25 -7.92
CA GLN A 262 21.64 -2.73 -8.80
C GLN A 262 21.35 -4.13 -9.37
N PHE A 263 20.57 -4.93 -8.65
CA PHE A 263 20.19 -6.29 -9.04
C PHE A 263 18.83 -6.36 -9.75
N VAL A 264 18.03 -5.29 -9.70
CA VAL A 264 16.71 -5.22 -10.32
C VAL A 264 16.82 -4.82 -11.81
N PRO A 265 16.45 -5.70 -12.77
CA PRO A 265 16.45 -5.38 -14.20
C PRO A 265 15.74 -4.07 -14.52
N LYS A 266 16.25 -3.27 -15.46
CA LYS A 266 15.73 -1.90 -15.74
C LYS A 266 14.30 -1.87 -16.28
N ASP A 267 13.84 -2.96 -16.87
CA ASP A 267 12.52 -3.17 -17.47
C ASP A 267 11.46 -3.66 -16.48
N LYS A 268 11.85 -4.15 -15.28
CA LYS A 268 10.90 -4.44 -14.20
C LYS A 268 10.25 -3.16 -13.67
N LEU A 269 8.97 -3.25 -13.33
CA LEU A 269 8.26 -2.20 -12.59
C LEU A 269 8.79 -2.14 -11.16
N VAL A 270 9.16 -0.95 -10.69
CA VAL A 270 9.45 -0.70 -9.28
C VAL A 270 8.26 -0.02 -8.63
N VAL A 271 7.68 -0.66 -7.62
CA VAL A 271 6.59 -0.13 -6.81
C VAL A 271 7.13 0.25 -5.43
N LEU A 272 7.07 1.53 -5.08
CA LEU A 272 7.41 2.01 -3.74
C LEU A 272 6.14 2.09 -2.90
N MET A 273 6.10 1.41 -1.76
CA MET A 273 4.98 1.42 -0.80
C MET A 273 5.45 2.09 0.48
N MET A 274 4.70 3.07 0.96
CA MET A 274 5.07 3.89 2.12
C MET A 274 3.80 4.38 2.83
N HIS A 275 3.93 4.95 4.03
CA HIS A 275 2.74 5.43 4.74
C HIS A 275 2.40 6.87 4.38
N ALA A 276 3.32 7.81 4.60
CA ALA A 276 3.12 9.21 4.20
C ALA A 276 3.38 9.41 2.69
N PRO A 277 2.69 10.32 2.00
CA PRO A 277 2.93 10.57 0.58
C PRO A 277 4.39 10.91 0.28
N ILE A 278 4.92 10.43 -0.85
CA ILE A 278 6.33 10.69 -1.23
C ILE A 278 6.61 12.18 -1.35
N ILE A 279 5.61 12.95 -1.79
CA ILE A 279 5.68 14.40 -1.95
C ILE A 279 5.74 15.18 -0.62
N ALA A 280 5.49 14.49 0.51
CA ALA A 280 5.56 15.06 1.85
C ALA A 280 6.93 14.83 2.52
N CYS A 281 7.78 13.98 1.94
CA CYS A 281 9.12 13.71 2.45
C CYS A 281 10.06 14.90 2.20
N ASP A 282 10.70 15.39 3.25
CA ASP A 282 11.62 16.54 3.16
C ASP A 282 12.84 16.28 2.25
N ASN A 283 13.20 15.01 2.04
CA ASN A 283 14.28 14.56 1.18
C ASN A 283 13.82 13.67 0.01
N GLN A 284 12.59 13.86 -0.49
CA GLN A 284 12.02 13.12 -1.62
C GLN A 284 12.93 13.05 -2.87
N GLU A 285 13.71 14.10 -3.14
CA GLU A 285 14.61 14.13 -4.30
C GLU A 285 15.70 13.06 -4.24
N GLU A 286 16.17 12.68 -3.05
CA GLU A 286 17.13 11.58 -2.91
C GLU A 286 16.53 10.25 -3.37
N MET A 287 15.24 10.02 -3.10
CA MET A 287 14.52 8.86 -3.60
C MET A 287 14.34 8.93 -5.12
N TYR A 288 13.92 10.08 -5.65
CA TYR A 288 13.74 10.28 -7.09
C TYR A 288 15.02 9.96 -7.87
N GLN A 289 16.17 10.40 -7.37
CA GLN A 289 17.47 10.11 -8.01
C GLN A 289 17.76 8.61 -8.16
N LEU A 290 17.27 7.77 -7.25
CA LEU A 290 17.45 6.31 -7.32
C LEU A 290 16.62 5.65 -8.43
N ILE A 291 15.46 6.24 -8.78
CA ILE A 291 14.49 5.60 -9.68
C ILE A 291 14.21 6.36 -10.98
N GLN A 292 14.57 7.64 -11.11
CA GLN A 292 14.25 8.50 -12.26
C GLN A 292 14.77 8.03 -13.62
N ASN A 293 15.82 7.19 -13.60
CA ASN A 293 16.38 6.56 -14.80
C ASN A 293 15.68 5.25 -15.19
N ARG A 294 14.57 4.90 -14.54
CA ARG A 294 13.73 3.74 -14.84
C ARG A 294 12.46 4.20 -15.53
N GLU A 295 12.04 3.47 -16.55
CA GLU A 295 10.82 3.78 -17.31
C GLU A 295 9.55 3.38 -16.55
N HIS A 296 9.61 2.27 -15.80
CA HIS A 296 8.47 1.70 -15.10
C HIS A 296 8.61 1.90 -13.61
N THR A 297 7.95 2.93 -13.10
CA THR A 297 7.90 3.26 -11.67
C THR A 297 6.49 3.64 -11.25
N PHE A 298 6.13 3.28 -10.02
CA PHE A 298 4.88 3.64 -9.37
C PHE A 298 5.15 3.77 -7.86
N SER A 299 4.45 4.67 -7.18
CA SER A 299 4.48 4.69 -5.72
C SER A 299 3.09 4.85 -5.14
N ILE A 300 2.90 4.37 -3.92
CA ILE A 300 1.60 4.37 -3.24
C ILE A 300 1.76 4.63 -1.75
N SER A 301 0.83 5.39 -1.17
CA SER A 301 0.80 5.71 0.26
C SER A 301 -0.61 5.70 0.86
N GLY A 302 -0.72 5.74 2.19
CA GLY A 302 -1.97 5.98 2.94
C GLY A 302 -2.00 7.41 3.51
N HIS A 303 -2.27 7.52 4.82
CA HIS A 303 -2.05 8.68 5.71
C HIS A 303 -3.01 9.87 5.58
N VAL A 304 -3.47 10.21 4.37
CA VAL A 304 -4.15 11.50 4.12
C VAL A 304 -5.66 11.45 4.38
N HIS A 305 -6.27 10.25 4.42
CA HIS A 305 -7.74 10.08 4.51
C HIS A 305 -8.51 10.71 3.34
N GLU A 306 -7.86 10.75 2.18
CA GLU A 306 -8.37 11.20 0.88
C GLU A 306 -7.73 10.36 -0.24
N GLN A 307 -8.40 10.23 -1.38
CA GLN A 307 -7.89 9.58 -2.58
C GLN A 307 -7.38 10.59 -3.60
N ILE A 308 -6.10 10.50 -3.94
CA ILE A 308 -5.46 11.47 -4.83
C ILE A 308 -4.46 10.77 -5.75
N ASN A 309 -4.58 11.02 -7.06
CA ASN A 309 -3.53 10.69 -8.03
C ASN A 309 -2.60 11.88 -8.17
N VAL A 310 -1.33 11.70 -7.84
CA VAL A 310 -0.28 12.73 -7.94
C VAL A 310 0.66 12.35 -9.09
N PHE A 311 0.83 13.26 -10.04
CA PHE A 311 1.79 13.10 -11.15
C PHE A 311 3.01 13.98 -10.90
N VAL A 312 4.02 13.42 -10.25
CA VAL A 312 5.25 14.10 -9.87
C VAL A 312 6.07 14.43 -11.12
N ASP A 313 6.36 15.72 -11.32
CA ASP A 313 7.08 16.26 -12.47
C ASP A 313 8.32 17.07 -12.05
N SER A 314 8.94 17.77 -12.99
CA SER A 314 10.15 18.57 -12.75
C SER A 314 9.96 19.70 -11.75
N GLU A 315 8.76 20.26 -11.61
CA GLU A 315 8.47 21.30 -10.62
C GLU A 315 8.48 20.72 -9.20
N MET A 316 8.19 19.43 -9.07
CA MET A 316 8.26 18.66 -7.82
C MET A 316 9.62 17.94 -7.61
N GLY A 317 10.63 18.25 -8.43
CA GLY A 317 11.98 17.70 -8.30
C GLY A 317 12.24 16.41 -9.09
N TRP A 318 11.28 15.90 -9.85
CA TRP A 318 11.44 14.69 -10.66
C TRP A 318 12.11 14.97 -12.02
N GLN A 319 13.23 14.29 -12.31
CA GLN A 319 13.97 14.45 -13.58
C GLN A 319 13.84 13.25 -14.53
N GLY A 320 12.83 12.39 -14.35
CA GLY A 320 12.56 11.28 -15.25
C GLY A 320 11.90 11.74 -16.57
N LYS A 321 11.90 10.86 -17.58
CA LYS A 321 11.40 11.18 -18.93
C LYS A 321 9.90 11.49 -18.98
N ALA A 322 9.11 10.84 -18.13
CA ALA A 322 7.68 11.03 -17.96
C ALA A 322 7.40 11.24 -16.47
N THR A 323 6.26 11.87 -16.14
CA THR A 323 5.83 12.09 -14.75
C THR A 323 5.79 10.77 -13.98
N HIS A 324 6.30 10.77 -12.75
CA HIS A 324 6.13 9.63 -11.84
C HIS A 324 4.73 9.66 -11.23
N HIS A 325 4.01 8.53 -11.26
CA HIS A 325 2.70 8.44 -10.65
C HIS A 325 2.82 7.97 -9.20
N HIS A 326 2.30 8.78 -8.29
CA HIS A 326 2.12 8.48 -6.87
C HIS A 326 0.63 8.45 -6.53
N LEU A 327 0.14 7.34 -5.99
CA LEU A 327 -1.24 7.20 -5.53
C LEU A 327 -1.32 7.39 -4.01
N ILE A 328 -2.12 8.34 -3.57
CA ILE A 328 -2.60 8.40 -2.19
C ILE A 328 -3.86 7.55 -2.14
N ASN A 329 -3.76 6.42 -1.44
CA ASN A 329 -4.71 5.31 -1.48
C ASN A 329 -5.97 5.59 -0.63
N ALA A 330 -7.06 4.92 -0.98
CA ALA A 330 -8.27 4.89 -0.17
C ALA A 330 -8.00 4.34 1.23
N THR A 331 -8.68 4.92 2.23
CA THR A 331 -8.60 4.46 3.60
C THR A 331 -9.77 3.53 3.96
N VAL A 332 -9.45 2.49 4.72
CA VAL A 332 -10.42 1.54 5.28
C VAL A 332 -11.28 2.20 6.34
N CYS A 333 -10.69 3.05 7.19
CA CYS A 333 -11.47 3.76 8.20
C CYS A 333 -12.21 5.00 7.67
N GLY A 334 -12.06 5.36 6.40
CA GLY A 334 -12.51 6.67 5.92
C GLY A 334 -11.75 7.78 6.64
N SER A 335 -12.46 8.80 7.14
CA SER A 335 -11.93 9.78 8.09
C SER A 335 -12.20 9.33 9.54
N TRP A 336 -11.55 8.26 9.99
CA TRP A 336 -11.56 7.78 11.38
C TRP A 336 -12.86 7.15 11.87
N TRP A 337 -13.48 6.27 11.08
CA TRP A 337 -14.74 5.59 11.43
C TRP A 337 -15.85 6.58 11.86
N CYS A 338 -15.86 7.77 11.28
CA CYS A 338 -16.80 8.83 11.60
C CYS A 338 -18.04 8.81 10.70
N GLY A 339 -19.02 9.65 11.04
CA GLY A 339 -20.30 9.77 10.34
C GLY A 339 -21.40 8.94 11.00
N LEU A 340 -22.61 9.04 10.43
CA LEU A 340 -23.75 8.26 10.90
C LEU A 340 -23.52 6.76 10.72
N LYS A 341 -23.97 5.98 11.69
CA LYS A 341 -24.04 4.53 11.60
C LYS A 341 -25.16 4.11 10.67
N ASP A 342 -24.89 3.04 9.94
CA ASP A 342 -25.87 2.34 9.13
C ASP A 342 -26.69 1.33 9.95
N GLU A 343 -27.49 0.51 9.26
CA GLU A 343 -28.33 -0.52 9.87
C GLU A 343 -27.56 -1.66 10.57
N ARG A 344 -26.26 -1.81 10.30
CA ARG A 344 -25.37 -2.76 10.99
C ARG A 344 -24.67 -2.13 12.19
N GLY A 345 -24.88 -0.84 12.42
CA GLY A 345 -24.22 -0.08 13.49
C GLY A 345 -22.79 0.35 13.14
N ILE A 346 -22.39 0.25 11.86
CA ILE A 346 -21.08 0.65 11.37
C ILE A 346 -21.19 2.07 10.80
N PRO A 347 -20.32 3.02 11.20
CA PRO A 347 -20.29 4.36 10.60
C PRO A 347 -20.10 4.31 9.09
N HIS A 348 -20.73 5.23 8.35
CA HIS A 348 -20.54 5.35 6.90
C HIS A 348 -19.09 5.64 6.49
N ALA A 349 -18.23 6.09 7.44
CA ALA A 349 -16.79 6.21 7.27
C ALA A 349 -16.41 6.89 5.94
N THR A 350 -17.04 8.01 5.62
CA THR A 350 -16.69 8.75 4.40
C THR A 350 -15.33 9.42 4.59
N MET A 351 -14.48 9.38 3.56
CA MET A 351 -13.22 10.12 3.51
C MET A 351 -13.48 11.63 3.39
N ASN A 352 -12.45 12.45 3.68
CA ASN A 352 -12.59 13.90 3.76
C ASN A 352 -12.91 14.54 2.39
N ASP A 353 -12.55 13.88 1.30
CA ASP A 353 -12.86 14.24 -0.07
C ASP A 353 -14.28 13.84 -0.52
N GLY A 354 -15.04 13.14 0.34
CA GLY A 354 -16.39 12.67 0.08
C GLY A 354 -16.51 11.32 -0.64
N ALA A 355 -15.40 10.66 -0.96
CA ALA A 355 -15.44 9.27 -1.38
C ALA A 355 -15.79 8.35 -0.17
N PRO A 356 -16.54 7.26 -0.39
CA PRO A 356 -16.76 6.27 0.67
C PRO A 356 -15.45 5.60 1.07
N ASN A 357 -15.33 5.06 2.28
CA ASN A 357 -14.21 4.18 2.61
C ASN A 357 -14.19 2.92 1.73
N GLY A 358 -13.04 2.27 1.71
CA GLY A 358 -12.84 1.04 0.96
C GLY A 358 -11.36 0.72 0.78
N TYR A 359 -11.05 0.08 -0.34
CA TYR A 359 -9.71 -0.35 -0.70
C TYR A 359 -9.46 -0.22 -2.19
N SER A 360 -8.19 -0.25 -2.58
CA SER A 360 -7.82 -0.32 -3.99
C SER A 360 -7.44 -1.74 -4.38
N ILE A 361 -7.78 -2.11 -5.61
CA ILE A 361 -7.32 -3.30 -6.28
C ILE A 361 -6.38 -2.83 -7.39
N ILE A 362 -5.13 -3.26 -7.34
CA ILE A 362 -4.15 -2.92 -8.38
C ILE A 362 -3.86 -4.17 -9.17
N THR A 363 -4.18 -4.13 -10.46
CA THR A 363 -3.84 -5.19 -11.40
C THR A 363 -2.53 -4.85 -12.08
N PHE A 364 -1.59 -5.78 -12.05
CA PHE A 364 -0.31 -5.72 -12.73
C PHE A 364 -0.36 -6.62 -13.96
N ASP A 365 0.18 -6.15 -15.07
CA ASP A 365 0.34 -6.90 -16.32
C ASP A 365 1.77 -6.70 -16.83
N GLY A 366 2.63 -7.66 -16.49
CA GLY A 366 4.07 -7.51 -16.64
C GLY A 366 4.60 -6.32 -15.81
N ASN A 367 5.08 -5.28 -16.50
CA ASN A 367 5.61 -4.05 -15.90
C ASN A 367 4.63 -2.86 -15.93
N LYS A 368 3.38 -3.11 -16.31
CA LYS A 368 2.29 -2.13 -16.31
C LYS A 368 1.34 -2.40 -15.15
N TYR A 369 0.54 -1.41 -14.82
CA TYR A 369 -0.48 -1.53 -13.78
C TYR A 369 -1.72 -0.71 -14.11
N SER A 370 -2.83 -1.06 -13.48
CA SER A 370 -4.06 -0.26 -13.42
C SER A 370 -4.65 -0.32 -12.02
N VAL A 371 -5.20 0.80 -11.56
CA VAL A 371 -5.81 0.92 -10.24
C VAL A 371 -7.33 0.91 -10.40
N ARG A 372 -8.03 0.21 -9.51
CA ARG A 372 -9.48 0.32 -9.36
C ARG A 372 -9.83 0.45 -7.89
N PHE A 373 -10.63 1.45 -7.55
CA PHE A 373 -11.18 1.60 -6.21
C PHE A 373 -12.38 0.67 -6.01
N LYS A 374 -12.55 0.12 -4.80
CA LYS A 374 -13.71 -0.65 -4.38
C LYS A 374 -14.24 -0.09 -3.07
N ALA A 375 -15.39 0.59 -3.16
CA ALA A 375 -16.11 1.09 -2.01
C ALA A 375 -16.63 -0.07 -1.14
N ALA A 376 -16.47 0.08 0.18
CA ALA A 376 -16.92 -0.90 1.17
C ALA A 376 -18.40 -1.21 1.00
N ARG A 377 -18.75 -2.50 0.87
CA ARG A 377 -20.14 -3.01 0.76
C ARG A 377 -21.00 -2.36 -0.34
N ARG A 378 -20.37 -1.78 -1.35
CA ARG A 378 -21.03 -1.29 -2.57
C ARG A 378 -20.67 -2.18 -3.77
N PRO A 379 -21.53 -2.21 -4.81
CA PRO A 379 -21.19 -2.84 -6.09
C PRO A 379 -19.85 -2.32 -6.63
N ALA A 380 -19.11 -3.17 -7.33
CA ALA A 380 -17.77 -2.82 -7.83
C ALA A 380 -17.77 -1.69 -8.87
N ASP A 381 -18.91 -1.43 -9.52
CA ASP A 381 -19.11 -0.36 -10.48
C ASP A 381 -19.59 0.96 -9.86
N TYR A 382 -19.80 1.01 -8.54
CA TYR A 382 -20.09 2.25 -7.80
C TYR A 382 -18.81 3.09 -7.65
N GLN A 383 -18.56 3.95 -8.64
CA GLN A 383 -17.32 4.74 -8.77
C GLN A 383 -17.56 6.25 -8.71
N MET A 384 -18.80 6.71 -8.53
CA MET A 384 -19.08 8.15 -8.45
C MET A 384 -20.39 8.47 -7.73
N ASN A 385 -20.46 9.68 -7.18
CA ASN A 385 -21.69 10.31 -6.73
C ASN A 385 -22.10 11.42 -7.70
N ILE A 386 -23.37 11.41 -8.14
CA ILE A 386 -23.97 12.48 -8.95
C ILE A 386 -24.85 13.37 -8.06
N TYR A 387 -24.59 14.67 -8.06
CA TYR A 387 -25.36 15.68 -7.32
C TYR A 387 -26.09 16.61 -8.28
N ILE A 388 -27.42 16.60 -8.17
CA ILE A 388 -28.37 17.41 -8.92
C ILE A 388 -29.65 17.53 -8.08
N PRO A 389 -30.37 18.68 -8.10
CA PRO A 389 -31.69 18.77 -7.48
C PRO A 389 -32.66 17.72 -8.04
N GLU A 390 -33.54 17.19 -7.19
CA GLU A 390 -34.56 16.23 -7.62
C GLU A 390 -35.59 16.88 -8.57
N GLU A 391 -35.89 18.16 -8.34
CA GLU A 391 -36.83 18.96 -9.12
C GLU A 391 -36.18 20.29 -9.49
N ILE A 392 -36.29 20.67 -10.76
CA ILE A 392 -35.68 21.86 -11.35
C ILE A 392 -36.76 22.61 -12.11
N GLU A 393 -36.96 23.89 -11.79
CA GLU A 393 -37.85 24.75 -12.58
C GLU A 393 -37.27 24.93 -14.00
N LYS A 394 -38.13 24.92 -15.03
CA LYS A 394 -37.69 25.02 -16.43
C LYS A 394 -36.77 26.22 -16.70
N ASP A 395 -37.01 27.35 -16.05
CA ASP A 395 -36.21 28.57 -16.19
C ASP A 395 -34.88 28.55 -15.39
N ALA A 396 -34.68 27.55 -14.53
CA ALA A 396 -33.45 27.34 -13.76
C ALA A 396 -32.51 26.30 -14.41
N LEU A 397 -32.89 25.68 -15.54
CA LEU A 397 -32.10 24.62 -16.20
C LEU A 397 -30.68 25.06 -16.57
N ASP A 398 -30.52 26.28 -17.09
CA ASP A 398 -29.25 26.83 -17.58
C ASP A 398 -28.30 27.28 -16.45
N THR A 399 -28.85 27.53 -15.26
CA THR A 399 -28.11 27.95 -14.05
C THR A 399 -27.89 26.79 -13.07
N THR A 400 -28.65 25.70 -13.19
CA THR A 400 -28.47 24.51 -12.36
C THR A 400 -27.18 23.78 -12.72
N LYS A 401 -26.35 23.55 -11.70
CA LYS A 401 -25.08 22.81 -11.83
C LYS A 401 -25.30 21.36 -11.46
N VAL A 402 -24.79 20.47 -12.30
CA VAL A 402 -24.54 19.07 -11.95
C VAL A 402 -23.13 19.00 -11.38
N LEU A 403 -22.97 18.41 -10.19
CA LEU A 403 -21.66 18.06 -9.65
C LEU A 403 -21.50 16.54 -9.65
N VAL A 404 -20.31 16.05 -9.93
CA VAL A 404 -19.99 14.62 -9.91
C VAL A 404 -18.67 14.42 -9.19
N ASN A 405 -18.71 13.71 -8.08
CA ASN A 405 -17.51 13.21 -7.39
C ASN A 405 -17.17 11.85 -8.01
N VAL A 406 -16.10 11.76 -8.81
CA VAL A 406 -15.63 10.48 -9.37
C VAL A 406 -14.49 9.98 -8.51
N PHE A 407 -14.74 8.94 -7.72
CA PHE A 407 -13.78 8.40 -6.76
C PHE A 407 -12.50 7.95 -7.51
N ALA A 408 -11.33 8.15 -6.88
CA ALA A 408 -10.02 7.92 -7.49
C ALA A 408 -9.81 8.62 -8.87
N GLY A 409 -10.61 9.63 -9.22
CA GLY A 409 -10.45 10.40 -10.45
C GLY A 409 -9.17 11.24 -10.45
N SER A 410 -8.73 11.68 -11.62
CA SER A 410 -7.57 12.56 -11.76
C SER A 410 -7.77 13.63 -12.85
N ASP A 411 -6.81 14.54 -12.99
CA ASP A 411 -6.76 15.50 -14.09
C ASP A 411 -6.66 14.85 -15.48
N ARG A 412 -6.33 13.56 -15.54
CA ARG A 412 -6.32 12.74 -16.76
C ARG A 412 -7.66 12.07 -17.06
N SER A 413 -8.65 12.18 -16.17
CA SER A 413 -9.97 11.57 -16.37
C SER A 413 -10.84 12.36 -17.36
N ILE A 414 -11.58 11.62 -18.19
CA ILE A 414 -12.60 12.14 -19.09
C ILE A 414 -13.98 11.85 -18.52
N VAL A 415 -14.61 12.86 -17.92
CA VAL A 415 -16.00 12.84 -17.43
C VAL A 415 -16.93 13.57 -18.39
N GLU A 416 -18.03 12.90 -18.73
CA GLU A 416 -19.06 13.38 -19.64
C GLU A 416 -20.45 12.99 -19.13
N MET A 417 -21.47 13.75 -19.51
CA MET A 417 -22.86 13.47 -19.16
C MET A 417 -23.80 13.53 -20.37
N SER A 418 -24.92 12.81 -20.33
CA SER A 418 -25.99 12.83 -21.35
C SER A 418 -27.35 12.73 -20.65
N VAL A 419 -28.37 13.33 -21.25
CA VAL A 419 -29.75 13.32 -20.72
C VAL A 419 -30.64 12.48 -21.64
N ASN A 420 -31.58 11.71 -21.08
CA ASN A 420 -32.57 10.91 -21.82
C ASN A 420 -31.98 9.88 -22.81
N HIS A 421 -30.80 9.34 -22.53
CA HIS A 421 -30.13 8.34 -23.37
C HIS A 421 -29.90 8.80 -24.82
N ASP A 422 -29.93 10.11 -25.08
CA ASP A 422 -29.77 10.71 -26.41
C ASP A 422 -28.35 10.54 -26.99
N LYS A 423 -27.40 10.03 -26.18
CA LYS A 423 -25.98 9.83 -26.48
C LYS A 423 -25.25 11.10 -26.94
N SER A 424 -25.84 12.27 -26.71
CA SER A 424 -25.19 13.57 -26.90
C SER A 424 -24.40 13.89 -25.64
N TRP A 425 -23.15 13.43 -25.61
CA TRP A 425 -22.25 13.57 -24.47
C TRP A 425 -21.73 15.00 -24.35
N ILE A 426 -21.92 15.58 -23.17
CA ILE A 426 -21.44 16.90 -22.77
C ILE A 426 -20.25 16.69 -21.85
N ARG A 427 -19.08 17.18 -22.25
CA ARG A 427 -17.87 17.16 -21.42
C ARG A 427 -18.08 18.00 -20.16
N MET A 428 -17.68 17.47 -19.01
CA MET A 428 -17.72 18.17 -17.72
C MET A 428 -16.35 18.77 -17.40
N ASP A 429 -16.34 19.91 -16.72
CA ASP A 429 -15.13 20.61 -16.29
C ASP A 429 -14.73 20.20 -14.87
N THR A 430 -13.44 20.15 -14.55
CA THR A 430 -13.00 19.95 -13.16
C THR A 430 -13.36 21.17 -12.28
N VAL A 431 -13.56 20.93 -10.99
CA VAL A 431 -13.78 21.96 -9.98
C VAL A 431 -13.23 21.52 -8.63
N GLN A 432 -12.61 22.42 -7.89
CA GLN A 432 -12.21 22.18 -6.51
C GLN A 432 -13.29 22.72 -5.57
N THR A 433 -13.91 21.84 -4.81
CA THR A 433 -14.95 22.18 -3.83
C THR A 433 -15.10 21.04 -2.82
N VAL A 434 -15.80 21.28 -1.71
CA VAL A 434 -16.15 20.21 -0.77
C VAL A 434 -17.20 19.30 -1.38
N ASP A 435 -17.17 18.01 -1.05
CA ASP A 435 -18.22 17.10 -1.47
C ASP A 435 -19.57 17.46 -0.79
N PRO A 436 -20.66 17.61 -1.55
CA PRO A 436 -21.95 17.98 -0.99
C PRO A 436 -22.48 17.00 0.07
N ALA A 437 -22.39 15.69 -0.13
CA ALA A 437 -22.91 14.71 0.83
C ALA A 437 -22.05 14.65 2.10
N CYS A 438 -20.73 14.74 1.95
CA CYS A 438 -19.80 14.83 3.08
C CYS A 438 -20.08 16.10 3.91
N PHE A 439 -20.32 17.23 3.25
CA PHE A 439 -20.70 18.47 3.93
C PHE A 439 -22.06 18.38 4.64
N GLU A 440 -23.06 17.74 4.03
CA GLU A 440 -24.34 17.45 4.72
C GLU A 440 -24.13 16.58 5.96
N MET A 441 -23.22 15.60 5.92
CA MET A 441 -22.88 14.79 7.08
C MET A 441 -22.19 15.61 8.18
N TYR A 442 -21.21 16.43 7.82
CA TYR A 442 -20.54 17.35 8.76
C TYR A 442 -21.53 18.28 9.47
N LYS A 443 -22.52 18.83 8.76
CA LYS A 443 -23.56 19.66 9.39
C LYS A 443 -24.36 18.92 10.46
N LYS A 444 -24.42 17.57 10.41
CA LYS A 444 -25.07 16.75 11.43
C LYS A 444 -24.22 16.57 12.69
N SER A 445 -22.91 16.81 12.63
CA SER A 445 -21.98 16.67 13.76
C SER A 445 -22.40 17.47 15.00
N SER A 446 -23.08 18.61 14.84
CA SER A 446 -23.58 19.40 15.98
C SER A 446 -24.71 18.70 16.73
N PHE A 447 -25.57 17.95 16.04
CA PHE A 447 -26.66 17.18 16.65
C PHE A 447 -26.13 15.93 17.35
N LEU A 448 -25.08 15.29 16.81
CA LEU A 448 -24.44 14.12 17.42
C LEU A 448 -23.81 14.44 18.79
N LYS A 449 -23.46 15.71 19.03
CA LYS A 449 -22.93 16.19 20.31
C LYS A 449 -24.00 16.53 21.35
N ILE A 450 -25.29 16.47 20.99
CA ILE A 450 -26.39 16.70 21.95
C ILE A 450 -26.42 15.55 22.95
N ILE A 451 -26.64 15.87 24.23
CA ILE A 451 -26.78 14.90 25.30
C ILE A 451 -28.27 14.68 25.58
N VAL A 452 -28.71 13.42 25.53
CA VAL A 452 -30.06 12.98 25.91
C VAL A 452 -29.90 11.88 26.95
N ASP A 453 -30.60 11.97 28.08
CA ASP A 453 -30.51 11.01 29.19
C ASP A 453 -29.07 10.71 29.66
N ASN A 454 -28.24 11.76 29.75
CA ASN A 454 -26.80 11.70 30.09
C ASN A 454 -25.92 10.90 29.11
N GLN A 455 -26.41 10.62 27.89
CA GLN A 455 -25.61 10.01 26.83
C GLN A 455 -25.50 10.96 25.64
N PRO A 456 -24.29 11.20 25.11
CA PRO A 456 -24.16 11.90 23.84
C PRO A 456 -24.77 11.04 22.72
N LEU A 457 -25.40 11.71 21.76
CA LEU A 457 -26.08 11.04 20.66
C LEU A 457 -25.12 10.34 19.69
N ASP A 458 -23.81 10.62 19.76
CA ASP A 458 -22.81 10.01 18.89
C ASP A 458 -22.59 8.51 19.17
N GLU A 459 -22.65 8.11 20.44
CA GLU A 459 -22.60 6.70 20.84
C GLU A 459 -23.75 5.88 20.25
N VAL A 460 -24.89 6.53 19.99
CA VAL A 460 -26.08 5.91 19.41
C VAL A 460 -26.04 6.00 17.88
N PHE A 461 -25.97 7.21 17.33
CA PHE A 461 -26.20 7.47 15.91
C PHE A 461 -24.93 7.53 15.05
N GLY A 462 -23.75 7.66 15.63
CA GLY A 462 -22.48 7.74 14.90
C GLY A 462 -21.62 8.94 15.30
N TYR A 463 -20.36 8.97 14.86
CA TYR A 463 -19.38 9.90 15.39
C TYR A 463 -19.31 11.20 14.58
N ALA A 464 -19.06 12.31 15.26
CA ALA A 464 -18.87 13.60 14.61
C ALA A 464 -17.67 13.57 13.66
N MET A 465 -17.80 14.25 12.51
CA MET A 465 -16.73 14.41 11.52
C MET A 465 -16.10 15.80 11.59
N ASP A 466 -14.86 15.87 11.12
CA ASP A 466 -14.17 17.12 10.83
C ASP A 466 -14.79 17.82 9.61
N TYR A 467 -14.40 19.09 9.40
CA TYR A 467 -14.84 19.83 8.23
C TYR A 467 -14.28 19.14 6.96
N PRO A 468 -15.09 18.86 5.93
CA PRO A 468 -14.64 18.15 4.74
C PRO A 468 -13.49 18.84 4.02
N GLY A 469 -12.57 18.04 3.50
CA GLY A 469 -11.48 18.47 2.64
C GLY A 469 -11.98 19.01 1.30
N ILE A 470 -11.09 19.67 0.58
CA ILE A 470 -11.37 20.06 -0.81
C ILE A 470 -11.18 18.82 -1.68
N CYS A 471 -12.25 18.38 -2.35
CA CYS A 471 -12.19 17.26 -3.26
C CYS A 471 -11.42 17.63 -4.52
N HIS A 472 -10.40 16.83 -4.86
CA HIS A 472 -9.55 16.99 -6.04
C HIS A 472 -10.06 16.24 -7.28
N HIS A 473 -11.14 15.48 -7.14
CA HIS A 473 -11.75 14.64 -8.18
C HIS A 473 -13.26 14.93 -8.28
N MET A 474 -13.58 16.22 -8.41
CA MET A 474 -14.94 16.72 -8.63
C MET A 474 -15.06 17.37 -10.01
N TRP A 475 -16.16 17.09 -10.70
CA TRP A 475 -16.52 17.66 -11.99
C TRP A 475 -17.83 18.43 -11.91
N LYS A 476 -17.96 19.46 -12.73
CA LYS A 476 -19.17 20.28 -12.89
C LYS A 476 -19.64 20.27 -14.34
N GLY A 477 -20.94 20.24 -14.52
CA GLY A 477 -21.60 20.32 -15.82
C GLY A 477 -22.86 21.18 -15.74
N LYS A 478 -23.32 21.65 -16.91
CA LYS A 478 -24.60 22.36 -17.07
C LYS A 478 -25.58 21.50 -17.83
N LEU A 479 -26.82 21.41 -17.36
CA LEU A 479 -27.86 20.68 -18.08
C LEU A 479 -28.09 21.29 -19.47
N PRO A 480 -28.46 20.48 -20.48
CA PRO A 480 -28.89 21.02 -21.76
C PRO A 480 -30.15 21.87 -21.56
N GLY A 481 -30.22 23.02 -22.23
CA GLY A 481 -31.43 23.83 -22.25
C GLY A 481 -32.54 23.17 -23.08
N GLY A 482 -33.78 23.66 -22.91
CA GLY A 482 -34.91 23.21 -23.72
C GLY A 482 -35.55 21.89 -23.29
N LEU A 483 -35.22 21.39 -22.10
CA LEU A 483 -36.00 20.29 -21.49
C LEU A 483 -37.39 20.82 -21.12
N GLU A 484 -38.43 20.12 -21.57
CA GLU A 484 -39.82 20.41 -21.21
C GLU A 484 -40.17 19.80 -19.85
N PRO A 485 -41.25 20.23 -19.18
CA PRO A 485 -41.68 19.61 -17.93
C PRO A 485 -41.85 18.08 -18.08
N GLY A 486 -41.21 17.31 -17.20
CA GLY A 486 -41.10 15.87 -17.34
C GLY A 486 -40.08 15.22 -16.42
N THR A 487 -39.95 13.90 -16.50
CA THR A 487 -38.95 13.11 -15.75
C THR A 487 -37.84 12.66 -16.69
N TYR A 488 -36.59 12.87 -16.27
CA TYR A 488 -35.40 12.70 -17.08
C TYR A 488 -34.39 11.80 -16.39
N THR A 489 -33.62 11.06 -17.18
CA THR A 489 -32.43 10.33 -16.71
C THR A 489 -31.19 11.09 -17.14
N LEU A 490 -30.35 11.44 -16.17
CA LEU A 490 -28.98 11.90 -16.37
C LEU A 490 -28.06 10.67 -16.28
N THR A 491 -27.30 10.38 -17.34
CA THR A 491 -26.23 9.38 -17.31
C THR A 491 -24.89 10.11 -17.31
N VAL A 492 -24.02 9.78 -16.37
CA VAL A 492 -22.63 10.24 -16.35
C VAL A 492 -21.73 9.07 -16.70
N ARG A 493 -20.68 9.31 -17.48
CA ARG A 493 -19.59 8.36 -17.72
C ARG A 493 -18.25 9.00 -17.40
N THR A 494 -17.33 8.20 -16.89
CA THR A 494 -15.92 8.57 -16.77
C THR A 494 -15.06 7.58 -17.55
N THR A 495 -13.96 8.04 -18.15
CA THR A 495 -12.85 7.22 -18.64
C THR A 495 -11.59 7.65 -17.90
N ASP A 496 -10.96 6.74 -17.16
CA ASP A 496 -9.77 7.07 -16.37
C ASP A 496 -8.46 6.99 -17.18
N MET A 497 -7.33 7.24 -16.52
CA MET A 497 -5.99 7.18 -17.14
C MET A 497 -5.56 5.78 -17.60
N PHE A 498 -6.28 4.74 -17.16
CA PHE A 498 -6.07 3.34 -17.53
C PHE A 498 -7.06 2.86 -18.60
N ASN A 499 -7.90 3.76 -19.14
CA ASN A 499 -9.00 3.48 -20.07
C ASN A 499 -10.14 2.62 -19.48
N GLN A 500 -10.27 2.54 -18.16
CA GLN A 500 -11.45 1.96 -17.54
C GLN A 500 -12.63 2.93 -17.68
N ILE A 501 -13.82 2.39 -17.94
CA ILE A 501 -15.03 3.18 -18.15
C ILE A 501 -16.07 2.82 -17.10
N TRP A 502 -16.52 3.83 -16.35
CA TRP A 502 -17.58 3.69 -15.34
C TRP A 502 -18.76 4.57 -15.69
N LYS A 503 -19.96 4.13 -15.32
CA LYS A 503 -21.21 4.86 -15.60
C LYS A 503 -22.12 4.84 -14.38
N GLU A 504 -22.78 5.96 -14.15
CA GLU A 504 -23.79 6.08 -13.10
C GLU A 504 -24.99 6.87 -13.64
N ASN A 505 -26.18 6.61 -13.09
CA ASN A 505 -27.41 7.24 -13.52
C ASN A 505 -28.11 7.96 -12.37
N ARG A 506 -28.75 9.10 -12.68
CA ARG A 506 -29.61 9.81 -11.73
C ARG A 506 -30.90 10.28 -12.39
N ILE A 507 -32.00 10.21 -11.66
CA ILE A 507 -33.31 10.68 -12.12
C ILE A 507 -33.55 12.08 -11.54
N PHE A 508 -34.09 12.98 -12.36
CA PHE A 508 -34.55 14.30 -11.93
C PHE A 508 -35.82 14.71 -12.70
N ARG A 509 -36.52 15.75 -12.23
CA ARG A 509 -37.71 16.29 -12.87
C ARG A 509 -37.51 17.74 -13.27
N VAL A 510 -38.06 18.10 -14.42
CA VAL A 510 -38.26 19.49 -14.84
C VAL A 510 -39.72 19.86 -14.58
N LYS A 511 -39.95 21.02 -13.95
CA LYS A 511 -41.28 21.57 -13.67
C LYS A 511 -41.61 22.75 -14.56
#